data_AF-A0A820LD07-F1
#
_entry.id   AF-A0A820LD07-F1
#
_cell.length_a   1.000
_cell.length_b   1.000
_cell.length_c   1.000
_cell.angle_alpha   90.00
_cell.angle_beta   90.00
_cell.angle_gamma   90.00
#
_symmetry.space_group_name_H-M   'P 1'
#
loop_
_entity.id
_entity.type
_entity.pdbx_description
1 polymer ?
#
loop_
_entity_poly.entity_id
_entity_poly.type
_entity_poly.pdbx_seq_one_letter_code
_entity_poly.pdbx_strand_id
1 'polypeptide(L)'
;TGVTNDGGDTDSSVFCPAECDTTLQEHDRWFWTNMTLRSLSELIQVYHQTVGRNCILMLDLAPDRTGLIPIAHAIRYKELGDFIRSCYGTSISPTEHVTFDDSDIHILLFDSFPVTVDRSVIQEDQTQGQVIRAYTVDIQLANTTHTDQWMTVAQGTSIGNKKIDVWSAGPQLINAIRLNITKSVDTPVIKAFTVHLCN
;
A
#
# COMPACT_ATOMS: atom_id res chain seq x y z
N THR A 1 0.07 13.53 9.59
CA THR A 1 1.51 13.21 9.48
C THR A 1 2.32 14.46 9.79
N GLY A 2 3.50 14.41 10.43
CA GLY A 2 3.55 14.46 11.90
C GLY A 2 4.41 15.58 12.51
N VAL A 3 4.07 15.95 13.76
CA VAL A 3 4.88 16.79 14.69
C VAL A 3 4.86 16.21 16.14
N THR A 4 4.34 15.00 16.37
CA THR A 4 4.43 14.25 17.65
C THR A 4 4.43 12.72 17.45
N ASN A 5 4.98 12.01 18.44
CA ASN A 5 5.43 10.59 18.49
C ASN A 5 4.54 9.54 17.79
N ASP A 6 4.92 9.19 16.57
CA ASP A 6 4.76 7.87 15.93
C ASP A 6 3.57 7.68 14.95
N GLY A 7 2.75 8.72 14.69
CA GLY A 7 1.67 8.66 13.67
C GLY A 7 1.29 10.00 13.03
N GLY A 8 1.85 11.08 13.56
CA GLY A 8 1.51 12.45 13.22
C GLY A 8 0.17 12.94 13.78
N ASP A 9 -0.15 14.19 13.49
CA ASP A 9 -1.32 14.86 14.03
C ASP A 9 -2.40 14.99 12.94
N THR A 10 -3.61 14.53 13.24
CA THR A 10 -4.74 14.55 12.31
C THR A 10 -5.48 15.87 12.30
N ASP A 11 -5.25 16.72 13.30
CA ASP A 11 -5.91 18.02 13.45
C ASP A 11 -4.92 19.18 13.25
N SER A 12 -3.68 18.84 12.84
CA SER A 12 -2.63 19.80 12.47
C SER A 12 -3.11 20.73 11.36
N SER A 13 -2.90 22.03 11.57
CA SER A 13 -3.12 23.06 10.55
C SER A 13 -2.02 23.10 9.47
N VAL A 14 -0.99 22.26 9.59
CA VAL A 14 0.16 22.20 8.68
C VAL A 14 0.20 20.84 8.00
N PHE A 15 0.34 20.85 6.67
CA PHE A 15 0.59 19.66 5.89
C PHE A 15 2.07 19.29 5.95
N CYS A 16 2.40 18.25 6.72
CA CYS A 16 3.76 17.73 6.87
C CYS A 16 3.78 16.22 6.50
N PRO A 17 3.94 15.87 5.22
CA PRO A 17 3.92 14.46 4.80
C PRO A 17 5.09 13.70 5.45
N ALA A 18 4.90 12.40 5.68
CA ALA A 18 5.94 11.58 6.28
C ALA A 18 7.02 11.21 5.24
N GLU A 19 8.28 11.33 5.66
CA GLU A 19 9.43 10.69 5.03
C GLU A 19 9.90 9.54 5.92
N CYS A 20 10.26 8.41 5.31
CA CYS A 20 10.68 7.20 5.99
C CYS A 20 12.02 6.81 5.40
N ASP A 21 13.09 7.07 6.14
CA ASP A 21 14.46 6.83 5.72
C ASP A 21 14.99 5.52 6.30
N THR A 22 15.78 4.79 5.52
CA THR A 22 16.38 3.53 5.97
C THR A 22 17.57 3.12 5.10
N THR A 23 18.33 2.16 5.60
CA THR A 23 19.50 1.61 4.89
C THR A 23 19.23 0.30 4.15
N LEU A 24 20.02 0.06 3.10
CA LEU A 24 20.11 -1.20 2.37
C LEU A 24 20.94 -2.23 3.14
N GLN A 25 22.05 -1.80 3.73
CA GLN A 25 22.87 -2.64 4.61
C GLN A 25 22.13 -2.87 5.93
N GLU A 26 22.34 -4.04 6.53
CA GLU A 26 21.83 -4.35 7.87
C GLU A 26 22.44 -3.44 8.95
N HIS A 27 21.80 -3.40 10.12
CA HIS A 27 22.24 -2.63 11.29
C HIS A 27 22.40 -1.12 11.05
N ASP A 28 21.48 -0.52 10.29
CA ASP A 28 21.38 0.93 10.05
C ASP A 28 22.70 1.54 9.52
N ARG A 29 23.38 0.81 8.63
CA ARG A 29 24.65 1.24 8.04
C ARG A 29 24.46 2.07 6.78
N TRP A 30 24.51 3.39 6.98
CA TRP A 30 24.40 4.42 5.92
C TRP A 30 25.62 4.54 5.01
N PHE A 31 26.82 4.34 5.57
CA PHE A 31 28.06 4.40 4.81
C PHE A 31 28.48 3.00 4.39
N TRP A 32 29.18 2.90 3.27
CA TRP A 32 29.64 1.62 2.77
C TRP A 32 30.57 0.92 3.77
N THR A 33 30.26 -0.34 4.03
CA THR A 33 31.08 -1.27 4.81
C THR A 33 30.99 -2.66 4.18
N ASN A 34 31.69 -3.66 4.73
CA ASN A 34 31.53 -5.05 4.31
C ASN A 34 30.33 -5.73 5.03
N MET A 35 29.24 -4.99 5.25
CA MET A 35 28.05 -5.48 5.96
C MET A 35 27.13 -6.26 5.02
N THR A 36 26.39 -7.21 5.58
CA THR A 36 25.32 -7.92 4.86
C THR A 36 24.23 -6.95 4.40
N LEU A 37 23.64 -7.24 3.24
CA LEU A 37 22.49 -6.49 2.70
C LEU A 37 21.19 -7.10 3.20
N ARG A 38 20.26 -6.25 3.62
CA ARG A 38 18.87 -6.64 3.96
C ARG A 38 18.25 -7.39 2.80
N SER A 39 17.65 -8.53 3.08
CA SER A 39 17.07 -9.42 2.07
C SER A 39 15.99 -8.73 1.22
N LEU A 40 15.69 -9.27 0.03
CA LEU A 40 14.61 -8.73 -0.80
C LEU A 40 13.26 -8.74 -0.07
N SER A 41 12.92 -9.83 0.63
CA SER A 41 11.67 -9.94 1.39
C SER A 41 11.55 -8.88 2.48
N GLU A 42 12.66 -8.58 3.15
CA GLU A 42 12.71 -7.51 4.14
C GLU A 42 12.51 -6.12 3.51
N LEU A 43 13.14 -5.84 2.36
CA LEU A 43 12.94 -4.58 1.64
C LEU A 43 11.52 -4.42 1.09
N ILE A 44 10.88 -5.53 0.68
CA ILE A 44 9.46 -5.55 0.31
C ILE A 44 8.60 -5.18 1.52
N GLN A 45 8.90 -5.73 2.70
CA GLN A 45 8.22 -5.36 3.94
C GLN A 45 8.40 -3.88 4.28
N VAL A 46 9.61 -3.34 4.13
CA VAL A 46 9.90 -1.90 4.26
C VAL A 46 9.01 -1.09 3.31
N TYR A 47 8.93 -1.45 2.04
CA TYR A 47 8.08 -0.74 1.06
C TYR A 47 6.60 -0.73 1.48
N HIS A 48 6.06 -1.87 1.94
CA HIS A 48 4.67 -1.93 2.43
C HIS A 48 4.46 -1.14 3.72
N GLN A 49 5.46 -1.07 4.61
CA GLN A 49 5.38 -0.34 5.87
C GLN A 49 5.67 1.17 5.75
N THR A 50 6.16 1.62 4.60
CA THR A 50 6.46 3.04 4.31
C THR A 50 5.55 3.57 3.20
N VAL A 51 5.86 3.29 1.94
CA VAL A 51 5.06 3.69 0.76
C VAL A 51 3.63 3.16 0.85
N GLY A 52 3.46 1.94 1.36
CA GLY A 52 2.14 1.36 1.62
C GLY A 52 1.38 1.96 2.81
N ARG A 53 1.96 2.95 3.51
CA ARG A 53 1.38 3.66 4.66
C ARG A 53 1.53 5.17 4.53
N ASN A 54 1.36 5.70 3.31
CA ASN A 54 1.38 7.15 3.04
C ASN A 54 2.71 7.85 3.39
N CYS A 55 3.84 7.15 3.25
CA CYS A 55 5.16 7.69 3.49
C CYS A 55 6.01 7.72 2.22
N ILE A 56 6.88 8.73 2.08
CA ILE A 56 7.91 8.75 1.04
C ILE A 56 9.10 7.93 1.55
N LEU A 57 9.45 6.84 0.87
CA LEU A 57 10.60 6.01 1.24
C LEU A 57 11.90 6.62 0.68
N MET A 58 12.83 6.96 1.57
CA MET A 58 14.22 7.28 1.24
C MET A 58 15.10 6.08 1.57
N LEU A 59 15.48 5.31 0.54
CA LEU A 59 16.43 4.21 0.68
C LEU A 59 17.83 4.69 0.32
N ASP A 60 18.79 4.50 1.22
CA ASP A 60 20.16 4.96 1.02
C ASP A 60 20.86 4.31 -0.18
N LEU A 61 21.87 5.03 -0.70
CA LEU A 61 22.87 4.51 -1.64
C LEU A 61 24.24 4.73 -1.01
N ALA A 62 25.03 3.65 -0.88
CA ALA A 62 26.32 3.69 -0.21
C ALA A 62 27.48 3.34 -1.19
N PRO A 63 28.13 4.34 -1.82
CA PRO A 63 29.31 4.12 -2.64
C PRO A 63 30.48 3.58 -1.81
N ASP A 64 31.26 2.67 -2.40
CA ASP A 64 32.48 2.14 -1.78
C ASP A 64 33.69 3.07 -1.93
N ARG A 65 34.86 2.60 -1.49
CA ARG A 65 36.11 3.37 -1.55
C ARG A 65 36.63 3.65 -2.97
N THR A 66 36.08 2.99 -3.99
CA THR A 66 36.35 3.32 -5.40
C THR A 66 35.47 4.46 -5.90
N GLY A 67 34.47 4.87 -5.12
CA GLY A 67 33.48 5.88 -5.51
C GLY A 67 32.31 5.32 -6.31
N LEU A 68 32.17 3.99 -6.39
CA LEU A 68 31.10 3.31 -7.13
C LEU A 68 30.10 2.63 -6.20
N ILE A 69 28.87 2.46 -6.65
CA ILE A 69 27.90 1.60 -5.97
C ILE A 69 28.33 0.14 -6.17
N PRO A 70 28.53 -0.66 -5.11
CA PRO A 70 28.88 -2.06 -5.26
C PRO A 70 27.85 -2.82 -6.09
N ILE A 71 28.31 -3.74 -6.92
CA ILE A 71 27.45 -4.52 -7.83
C ILE A 71 26.34 -5.25 -7.05
N ALA A 72 26.66 -5.81 -5.88
CA ALA A 72 25.68 -6.49 -5.04
C ALA A 72 24.56 -5.54 -4.55
N HIS A 73 24.89 -4.28 -4.25
CA HIS A 73 23.89 -3.27 -3.85
C HIS A 73 22.99 -2.93 -5.05
N ALA A 74 23.59 -2.66 -6.22
CA ALA A 74 22.87 -2.38 -7.46
C ALA A 74 21.89 -3.50 -7.84
N ILE A 75 22.30 -4.77 -7.69
CA ILE A 75 21.43 -5.93 -7.90
C ILE A 75 20.25 -5.89 -6.93
N ARG A 76 20.48 -5.68 -5.63
CA ARG A 76 19.40 -5.64 -4.63
C ARG A 76 18.41 -4.50 -4.86
N TYR A 77 18.86 -3.31 -5.24
CA TYR A 77 17.96 -2.22 -5.63
C TYR A 77 17.12 -2.58 -6.87
N LYS A 78 17.74 -3.25 -7.84
CA LYS A 78 17.04 -3.71 -9.04
C LYS A 78 15.97 -4.74 -8.70
N GLU A 79 16.29 -5.73 -7.86
CA GLU A 79 15.36 -6.76 -7.39
C GLU A 79 14.12 -6.13 -6.74
N LEU A 80 14.32 -5.14 -5.84
CA LEU A 80 13.21 -4.41 -5.22
C LEU A 80 12.39 -3.65 -6.26
N GLY A 81 13.04 -2.94 -7.19
CA GLY A 81 12.36 -2.22 -8.26
C GLY A 81 11.58 -3.14 -9.21
N ASP A 82 12.11 -4.33 -9.51
CA ASP A 82 11.45 -5.34 -10.33
C ASP A 82 10.21 -5.88 -9.64
N PHE A 83 10.30 -6.19 -8.33
CA PHE A 83 9.14 -6.58 -7.53
C PHE A 83 8.05 -5.50 -7.57
N ILE A 84 8.40 -4.23 -7.31
CA ILE A 84 7.42 -3.12 -7.29
C ILE A 84 6.73 -2.99 -8.65
N ARG A 85 7.48 -3.04 -9.75
CA ARG A 85 6.91 -2.98 -11.11
C ARG A 85 6.04 -4.18 -11.43
N SER A 86 6.48 -5.38 -11.08
CA SER A 86 5.73 -6.61 -11.32
C SER A 86 4.43 -6.66 -10.52
N CYS A 87 4.46 -6.18 -9.27
CA CYS A 87 3.35 -6.28 -8.33
C CYS A 87 2.34 -5.15 -8.51
N TYR A 88 2.80 -3.91 -8.75
CA TYR A 88 1.96 -2.72 -8.74
C TYR A 88 1.91 -1.96 -10.07
N GLY A 89 2.60 -2.45 -11.11
CA GLY A 89 2.60 -1.83 -12.44
C GLY A 89 1.29 -2.01 -13.21
N THR A 90 0.59 -3.12 -12.98
CA THR A 90 -0.70 -3.42 -13.60
C THR A 90 -1.63 -4.07 -12.58
N SER A 91 -2.77 -3.44 -12.28
CA SER A 91 -3.80 -4.01 -11.41
C SER A 91 -4.66 -5.04 -12.14
N ILE A 92 -5.33 -5.91 -11.38
CA ILE A 92 -6.38 -6.77 -11.92
C ILE A 92 -7.61 -5.91 -12.22
N SER A 93 -8.03 -5.88 -13.49
CA SER A 93 -9.17 -5.07 -13.93
C SER A 93 -10.49 -5.71 -13.50
N PRO A 94 -11.38 -4.96 -12.83
CA PRO A 94 -12.73 -5.44 -12.57
C PRO A 94 -13.60 -5.36 -13.82
N THR A 95 -14.67 -6.14 -13.82
CA THR A 95 -15.74 -6.02 -14.80
C THR A 95 -16.50 -4.70 -14.63
N GLU A 96 -16.66 -4.27 -13.38
CA GLU A 96 -17.36 -3.04 -13.04
C GLU A 96 -16.80 -2.41 -11.75
N HIS A 97 -16.81 -1.09 -11.68
CA HIS A 97 -16.51 -0.32 -10.48
C HIS A 97 -17.73 0.54 -10.15
N VAL A 98 -18.41 0.22 -9.05
CA VAL A 98 -19.62 0.93 -8.60
C VAL A 98 -19.32 1.76 -7.35
N THR A 99 -19.96 2.92 -7.25
CA THR A 99 -19.87 3.81 -6.08
C THR A 99 -21.26 4.12 -5.53
N PHE A 100 -21.37 4.20 -4.20
CA PHE A 100 -22.62 4.47 -3.48
C PHE A 100 -22.38 5.44 -2.33
N ASP A 101 -23.46 5.90 -1.70
CA ASP A 101 -23.46 6.68 -0.46
C ASP A 101 -22.47 7.86 -0.50
N ASP A 102 -22.69 8.79 -1.45
CA ASP A 102 -21.84 9.96 -1.66
C ASP A 102 -20.33 9.65 -1.85
N SER A 103 -20.03 8.47 -2.41
CA SER A 103 -18.68 7.93 -2.66
C SER A 103 -17.97 7.34 -1.43
N ASP A 104 -18.69 7.05 -0.35
CA ASP A 104 -18.11 6.36 0.80
C ASP A 104 -17.90 4.86 0.55
N ILE A 105 -18.67 4.28 -0.38
CA ILE A 105 -18.58 2.86 -0.74
C ILE A 105 -18.10 2.72 -2.17
N HIS A 106 -17.00 1.99 -2.36
CA HIS A 106 -16.49 1.59 -3.67
C HIS A 106 -16.48 0.07 -3.78
N ILE A 107 -17.10 -0.49 -4.82
CA ILE A 107 -17.13 -1.94 -5.07
C ILE A 107 -16.51 -2.24 -6.42
N LEU A 108 -15.54 -3.17 -6.44
CA LEU A 108 -15.03 -3.76 -7.68
C LEU A 108 -15.65 -5.15 -7.85
N LEU A 109 -16.28 -5.38 -8.99
CA LEU A 109 -16.97 -6.63 -9.32
C LEU A 109 -16.15 -7.48 -10.30
N PHE A 110 -16.14 -8.79 -10.07
CA PHE A 110 -15.46 -9.83 -10.85
C PHE A 110 -16.41 -11.00 -11.16
N ASP A 111 -17.73 -10.81 -11.02
CA ASP A 111 -18.76 -11.87 -10.96
C ASP A 111 -18.75 -12.88 -12.12
N SER A 112 -18.26 -12.50 -13.30
CA SER A 112 -18.16 -13.41 -14.45
C SER A 112 -16.89 -14.27 -14.45
N PHE A 113 -15.83 -13.82 -13.77
CA PHE A 113 -14.52 -14.47 -13.71
C PHE A 113 -13.89 -14.21 -12.34
N PRO A 114 -14.10 -15.09 -11.35
CA PRO A 114 -13.50 -14.92 -10.03
C PRO A 114 -11.98 -14.80 -10.14
N VAL A 115 -11.40 -13.88 -9.37
CA VAL A 115 -9.96 -13.57 -9.43
C VAL A 115 -9.29 -13.89 -8.10
N THR A 116 -8.05 -14.35 -8.16
CA THR A 116 -7.23 -14.53 -6.97
C THR A 116 -6.50 -13.23 -6.66
N VAL A 117 -6.63 -12.73 -5.43
CA VAL A 117 -6.09 -11.44 -4.97
C VAL A 117 -5.52 -11.62 -3.56
N ASP A 118 -4.42 -10.94 -3.23
CA ASP A 118 -3.83 -10.97 -1.88
C ASP A 118 -3.68 -9.58 -1.23
N ARG A 119 -3.98 -8.51 -1.98
CA ARG A 119 -3.86 -7.14 -1.49
C ARG A 119 -4.74 -6.16 -2.25
N SER A 120 -5.05 -5.05 -1.58
CA SER A 120 -5.63 -3.85 -2.20
C SER A 120 -4.68 -2.66 -2.12
N VAL A 121 -4.82 -1.74 -3.08
CA VAL A 121 -4.16 -0.43 -3.10
C VAL A 121 -5.22 0.65 -3.19
N ILE A 122 -5.19 1.58 -2.24
CA ILE A 122 -6.15 2.69 -2.14
C ILE A 122 -5.37 4.01 -2.14
N GLN A 123 -5.86 5.00 -2.88
CA GLN A 123 -5.26 6.33 -2.97
C GLN A 123 -6.35 7.40 -2.90
N GLU A 124 -6.21 8.33 -1.96
CA GLU A 124 -7.00 9.57 -1.94
C GLU A 124 -6.43 10.55 -2.98
N ASP A 125 -7.29 11.39 -3.57
CA ASP A 125 -6.85 12.65 -4.15
C ASP A 125 -6.63 13.66 -3.02
N GLN A 126 -5.36 13.91 -2.69
CA GLN A 126 -5.00 14.81 -1.60
C GLN A 126 -4.91 16.29 -2.01
N THR A 127 -5.32 16.68 -3.22
CA THR A 127 -5.26 18.08 -3.65
C THR A 127 -6.09 19.02 -2.78
N GLN A 128 -7.14 18.50 -2.13
CA GLN A 128 -7.97 19.19 -1.14
C GLN A 128 -7.75 18.69 0.30
N GLY A 129 -6.65 17.98 0.55
CA GLY A 129 -6.30 17.45 1.87
C GLY A 129 -6.54 15.95 2.03
N GLN A 130 -6.21 15.44 3.22
CA GLN A 130 -6.36 14.04 3.60
C GLN A 130 -7.54 13.90 4.56
N VAL A 131 -8.60 13.21 4.15
CA VAL A 131 -9.90 13.35 4.83
C VAL A 131 -10.39 12.05 5.45
N ILE A 132 -9.97 10.88 4.95
CA ILE A 132 -10.37 9.58 5.50
C ILE A 132 -9.72 9.34 6.87
N ARG A 133 -10.55 8.91 7.84
CA ARG A 133 -10.18 8.64 9.24
C ARG A 133 -10.43 7.21 9.68
N ALA A 134 -11.30 6.47 9.00
CA ALA A 134 -11.47 5.03 9.17
C ALA A 134 -12.07 4.40 7.92
N TYR A 135 -11.68 3.15 7.63
CA TYR A 135 -12.23 2.36 6.54
C TYR A 135 -12.11 0.86 6.82
N THR A 136 -12.92 0.07 6.13
CA THR A 136 -12.77 -1.38 6.00
C THR A 136 -12.59 -1.79 4.54
N VAL A 137 -11.91 -2.91 4.33
CA VAL A 137 -11.84 -3.62 3.06
C VAL A 137 -12.47 -4.98 3.29
N ASP A 138 -13.53 -5.25 2.54
CA ASP A 138 -14.29 -6.47 2.62
C ASP A 138 -14.30 -7.20 1.28
N ILE A 139 -14.35 -8.52 1.29
CA ILE A 139 -14.43 -9.34 0.07
C ILE A 139 -15.68 -10.21 0.07
N GLN A 140 -16.15 -10.54 -1.13
CA GLN A 140 -17.03 -11.68 -1.34
C GLN A 140 -16.21 -12.81 -1.95
N LEU A 141 -16.18 -13.95 -1.27
CA LEU A 141 -15.50 -15.15 -1.77
C LEU A 141 -16.25 -15.72 -2.98
N ALA A 142 -15.52 -16.38 -3.86
CA ALA A 142 -16.10 -16.93 -5.09
C ALA A 142 -17.16 -18.03 -4.84
N ASN A 143 -17.12 -18.67 -3.67
CA ASN A 143 -18.06 -19.71 -3.26
C ASN A 143 -19.29 -19.17 -2.50
N THR A 144 -19.40 -17.85 -2.35
CA THR A 144 -20.53 -17.21 -1.67
C THR A 144 -21.83 -17.42 -2.48
N THR A 145 -22.92 -17.77 -1.78
CA THR A 145 -24.25 -18.01 -2.40
C THR A 145 -25.18 -16.80 -2.35
N HIS A 146 -24.87 -15.80 -1.53
CA HIS A 146 -25.68 -14.59 -1.38
C HIS A 146 -24.82 -13.32 -1.52
N THR A 147 -25.31 -12.36 -2.29
CA THR A 147 -24.59 -11.11 -2.62
C THR A 147 -24.45 -10.13 -1.46
N ASP A 148 -24.94 -10.46 -0.26
CA ASP A 148 -24.82 -9.67 0.97
C ASP A 148 -23.77 -10.24 1.95
N GLN A 149 -23.15 -11.39 1.66
CA GLN A 149 -22.13 -12.00 2.51
C GLN A 149 -20.74 -11.43 2.22
N TRP A 150 -20.29 -10.53 3.10
CA TRP A 150 -18.98 -9.89 3.06
C TRP A 150 -18.08 -10.38 4.20
N MET A 151 -16.79 -10.55 3.92
CA MET A 151 -15.75 -10.85 4.91
C MET A 151 -14.72 -9.73 4.94
N THR A 152 -14.51 -9.11 6.10
CA THR A 152 -13.48 -8.09 6.28
C THR A 152 -12.08 -8.72 6.25
N VAL A 153 -11.22 -8.22 5.35
CA VAL A 153 -9.83 -8.66 5.19
C VAL A 153 -8.81 -7.60 5.61
N ALA A 154 -9.22 -6.33 5.68
CA ALA A 154 -8.41 -5.26 6.25
C ALA A 154 -9.28 -4.16 6.87
N GLN A 155 -8.70 -3.44 7.81
CA GLN A 155 -9.27 -2.22 8.38
C GLN A 155 -8.12 -1.25 8.68
N GLY A 156 -8.39 0.04 8.57
CA GLY A 156 -7.39 1.07 8.79
C GLY A 156 -8.00 2.41 9.16
N THR A 157 -7.12 3.37 9.47
CA THR A 157 -7.50 4.74 9.83
C THR A 157 -7.30 5.68 8.65
N SER A 158 -6.04 5.93 8.28
CA SER A 158 -5.67 6.86 7.22
C SER A 158 -5.29 6.16 5.92
N ILE A 159 -5.61 6.77 4.78
CA ILE A 159 -5.19 6.30 3.44
C ILE A 159 -4.12 7.21 2.85
N GLY A 160 -4.43 8.49 2.64
CA GLY A 160 -3.58 9.49 2.03
C GLY A 160 -3.21 9.18 0.58
N ASN A 161 -1.99 9.56 0.17
CA ASN A 161 -1.51 9.37 -1.19
C ASN A 161 -1.52 7.90 -1.62
N LYS A 162 -1.17 6.98 -0.71
CA LYS A 162 -1.19 5.54 -0.98
C LYS A 162 -1.24 4.71 0.28
N LYS A 163 -2.18 3.78 0.29
CA LYS A 163 -2.31 2.69 1.25
C LYS A 163 -2.25 1.36 0.52
N ILE A 164 -1.44 0.43 1.02
CA ILE A 164 -1.40 -0.95 0.57
C ILE A 164 -1.82 -1.82 1.77
N ASP A 165 -2.85 -2.63 1.56
CA ASP A 165 -3.33 -3.61 2.55
C ASP A 165 -3.02 -5.01 2.03
N VAL A 166 -1.94 -5.61 2.55
CA VAL A 166 -1.58 -7.01 2.30
C VAL A 166 -2.36 -7.89 3.28
N TRP A 167 -3.11 -8.86 2.77
CA TRP A 167 -4.05 -9.64 3.58
C TRP A 167 -3.33 -10.77 4.32
N SER A 168 -3.50 -10.83 5.64
CA SER A 168 -2.89 -11.88 6.47
C SER A 168 -3.40 -13.29 6.16
N ALA A 169 -4.59 -13.40 5.58
CA ALA A 169 -5.17 -14.66 5.12
C ALA A 169 -4.50 -15.20 3.85
N GLY A 170 -3.60 -14.43 3.23
CA GLY A 170 -2.99 -14.75 1.94
C GLY A 170 -3.98 -14.62 0.76
N PRO A 171 -3.63 -15.14 -0.42
CA PRO A 171 -4.44 -15.03 -1.62
C PRO A 171 -5.84 -15.63 -1.46
N GLN A 172 -6.86 -14.86 -1.81
CA GLN A 172 -8.28 -15.25 -1.78
C GLN A 172 -8.85 -15.22 -3.19
N LEU A 173 -9.68 -16.23 -3.53
CA LEU A 173 -10.46 -16.24 -4.75
C LEU A 173 -11.79 -15.50 -4.51
N ILE A 174 -11.99 -14.37 -5.18
CA ILE A 174 -13.08 -13.43 -4.88
C ILE A 174 -13.94 -13.12 -6.13
N ASN A 175 -15.22 -12.85 -5.88
CA ASN A 175 -16.14 -12.28 -6.87
C ASN A 175 -16.25 -10.76 -6.74
N ALA A 176 -16.03 -10.21 -5.53
CA ALA A 176 -16.11 -8.78 -5.31
C ALA A 176 -15.20 -8.34 -4.17
N ILE A 177 -14.85 -7.06 -4.18
CA ILE A 177 -14.17 -6.37 -3.08
C ILE A 177 -14.82 -5.01 -2.87
N ARG A 178 -14.99 -4.62 -1.60
CA ARG A 178 -15.57 -3.36 -1.17
C ARG A 178 -14.57 -2.60 -0.32
N LEU A 179 -14.33 -1.35 -0.68
CA LEU A 179 -13.83 -0.33 0.23
C LEU A 179 -15.04 0.38 0.84
N ASN A 180 -15.10 0.40 2.17
CA ASN A 180 -16.15 1.07 2.92
C ASN A 180 -15.51 2.12 3.84
N ILE A 181 -15.68 3.41 3.51
CA ILE A 181 -15.18 4.54 4.27
C ILE A 181 -16.16 4.78 5.42
N THR A 182 -15.74 4.51 6.65
CA THR A 182 -16.61 4.54 7.83
C THR A 182 -16.50 5.83 8.63
N LYS A 183 -15.46 6.62 8.38
CA LYS A 183 -15.28 7.94 8.99
C LYS A 183 -14.40 8.81 8.11
N SER A 184 -14.85 10.04 7.87
CA SER A 184 -14.08 11.11 7.22
C SER A 184 -14.35 12.45 7.92
N VAL A 185 -13.52 13.45 7.63
CA VAL A 185 -13.74 14.85 8.08
C VAL A 185 -14.28 15.76 6.98
N ASP A 186 -14.36 15.25 5.75
CA ASP A 186 -14.90 15.90 4.56
C ASP A 186 -15.26 14.82 3.52
N THR A 187 -15.84 15.20 2.37
CA THR A 187 -16.17 14.27 1.29
C THR A 187 -14.90 13.64 0.68
N PRO A 188 -14.72 12.31 0.78
CA PRO A 188 -13.54 11.65 0.24
C PRO A 188 -13.56 11.61 -1.29
N VAL A 189 -12.40 11.81 -1.90
CA VAL A 189 -12.19 11.59 -3.34
C VAL A 189 -11.16 10.49 -3.52
N ILE A 190 -11.61 9.34 -4.02
CA ILE A 190 -10.72 8.21 -4.30
C ILE A 190 -10.14 8.34 -5.70
N LYS A 191 -8.82 8.54 -5.75
CA LYS A 191 -8.03 8.57 -6.98
C LYS A 191 -7.86 7.17 -7.58
N ALA A 192 -7.70 6.17 -6.72
CA ALA A 192 -7.57 4.78 -7.15
C ALA A 192 -8.01 3.82 -6.05
N PHE A 193 -8.78 2.80 -6.42
CA PHE A 193 -9.02 1.60 -5.63
C PHE A 193 -8.77 0.39 -6.54
N THR A 194 -7.70 -0.36 -6.27
CA THR A 194 -7.24 -1.45 -7.14
C THR A 194 -6.85 -2.67 -6.33
N VAL A 195 -6.78 -3.82 -6.99
CA VAL A 195 -6.39 -5.11 -6.40
C VAL A 195 -5.29 -5.78 -7.20
N HIS A 196 -4.46 -6.55 -6.49
CA HIS A 196 -3.26 -7.17 -7.04
C HIS A 196 -3.05 -8.57 -6.45
N LEU A 197 -2.33 -9.40 -7.20
CA LEU A 197 -1.77 -10.67 -6.73
C LEU A 197 -0.28 -10.63 -7.03
N CYS A 198 0.55 -10.70 -5.99
CA CYS A 198 2.00 -10.61 -6.16
C CYS A 198 2.71 -11.85 -5.64
N ASN A 199 3.73 -12.28 -6.38
CA ASN A 199 4.61 -13.38 -6.02
C ASN A 199 5.81 -12.91 -5.21
#